data_AF-A0AAD5TDZ5-F1
#
_entry.id   AF-A0AAD5TDZ5-F1
#
_cell.length_a   1.000
_cell.length_b   1.000
_cell.length_c   1.000
_cell.angle_alpha   90.00
_cell.angle_beta   90.00
_cell.angle_gamma   90.00
#
_symmetry.space_group_name_H-M   'P 1'
#
loop_
_entity.id
_entity.type
_entity.pdbx_description
1 polymer ?
#
loop_
_entity_poly.entity_id
_entity_poly.type
_entity_poly.pdbx_seq_one_letter_code
_entity_poly.pdbx_strand_id
1 'polypeptide(L)'
;MSDDSPQPQQPAPAATTAELPPIRGRSTVSGKVWKTAQTTRHTAMKPKSLRQGWSKQLEARKQRQIVLAIQTELRTATAAKKQQKKDAERARQEQKRENEKKGEVVQTVSASKVKRMKKNQLRNIRKVGSDKEAAAAGGVGGKGKKARK
;
A
#
# COMPACT_ATOMS: atom_id res chain seq x y z
N MET A 1 12.21 28.66 -37.65
CA MET A 1 12.61 29.59 -36.57
C MET A 1 11.37 30.40 -36.22
N SER A 2 10.70 30.03 -35.13
CA SER A 2 9.50 30.70 -34.65
C SER A 2 9.89 31.47 -33.39
N ASP A 3 9.62 32.75 -33.43
CA ASP A 3 9.98 33.80 -32.46
C ASP A 3 9.28 33.55 -31.12
N ASP A 4 10.02 33.05 -30.13
CA ASP A 4 9.58 32.92 -28.73
C ASP A 4 9.86 34.24 -28.00
N SER A 5 8.99 35.23 -28.25
CA SER A 5 9.02 36.50 -27.53
C SER A 5 8.44 36.33 -26.12
N PRO A 6 9.20 36.59 -25.03
CA PRO A 6 8.69 36.48 -23.68
C PRO A 6 7.74 37.64 -23.35
N GLN A 7 6.50 37.29 -23.01
CA GLN A 7 5.48 38.24 -22.55
C GLN A 7 5.89 38.90 -21.22
N PRO A 8 5.64 40.21 -21.02
CA PRO A 8 5.90 40.89 -19.76
C PRO A 8 4.96 40.38 -18.66
N GLN A 9 5.54 39.93 -17.57
CA GLN A 9 4.81 39.48 -16.37
C GLN A 9 4.14 40.68 -15.70
N GLN A 10 2.82 40.61 -15.50
CA GLN A 10 2.11 41.60 -14.69
C GLN A 10 2.50 41.47 -13.20
N PRO A 11 2.64 42.58 -12.45
CA PRO A 11 2.90 42.52 -11.03
C PRO A 11 1.69 41.92 -10.29
N ALA A 12 1.98 40.98 -9.38
CA ALA A 12 0.98 40.30 -8.55
C ALA A 12 0.09 41.31 -7.79
N PRO A 13 -1.22 41.03 -7.61
CA PRO A 13 -2.10 41.91 -6.87
C PRO A 13 -1.63 42.00 -5.41
N ALA A 14 -1.41 43.24 -4.96
CA ALA A 14 -1.08 43.57 -3.58
C ALA A 14 -2.07 42.90 -2.61
N ALA A 15 -1.53 42.28 -1.56
CA ALA A 15 -2.30 41.66 -0.50
C ALA A 15 -3.32 42.66 0.08
N THR A 16 -4.60 42.37 -0.13
CA THR A 16 -5.69 43.05 0.55
C THR A 16 -5.53 42.79 2.04
N THR A 17 -5.21 43.83 2.81
CA THR A 17 -5.35 43.86 4.26
C THR A 17 -6.76 43.38 4.59
N ALA A 18 -6.88 42.13 5.02
CA ALA A 18 -8.14 41.57 5.49
C ALA A 18 -8.55 42.37 6.73
N GLU A 19 -9.54 43.24 6.56
CA GLU A 19 -10.20 43.94 7.64
C GLU A 19 -10.65 42.90 8.67
N LEU A 20 -10.02 42.91 9.85
CA LEU A 20 -10.39 42.00 10.93
C LEU A 20 -11.84 42.30 11.30
N PRO A 21 -12.74 41.29 11.32
CA PRO A 21 -14.13 41.53 11.65
C PRO A 21 -14.24 42.15 13.06
N PRO A 22 -15.20 43.06 13.29
CA PRO A 22 -15.34 43.75 14.57
C PRO A 22 -15.44 42.72 15.70
N ILE A 23 -14.47 42.75 16.62
CA ILE A 23 -14.32 41.77 17.69
C ILE A 23 -15.47 41.94 18.69
N ARG A 24 -16.54 41.14 18.51
CA ARG A 24 -17.66 41.08 19.44
C ARG A 24 -17.50 39.86 20.35
N GLY A 25 -17.66 40.03 21.67
CA GLY A 25 -17.73 38.92 22.61
C GLY A 25 -16.42 38.18 22.87
N ARG A 26 -15.25 38.84 22.78
CA ARG A 26 -13.98 38.28 23.25
C ARG A 26 -13.83 38.57 24.75
N SER A 27 -13.59 37.53 25.55
CA SER A 27 -13.22 37.68 26.97
C SER A 27 -11.87 38.40 27.06
N THR A 28 -11.80 39.48 27.84
CA THR A 28 -10.56 40.23 28.09
C THR A 28 -9.53 39.42 28.87
N VAL A 29 -9.98 38.45 29.66
CA VAL A 29 -9.11 37.62 30.53
C VAL A 29 -8.57 36.39 29.78
N SER A 30 -9.41 35.69 29.01
CA SER A 30 -9.02 34.41 28.38
C SER A 30 -8.84 34.48 26.87
N GLY A 31 -9.17 35.61 26.24
CA GLY A 31 -9.14 35.76 24.78
C GLY A 31 -10.16 34.90 24.03
N LYS A 32 -10.94 34.05 24.72
CA LYS A 32 -11.96 33.18 24.14
C LYS A 32 -13.18 33.99 23.72
N VAL A 33 -13.70 33.69 22.53
CA VAL A 33 -14.89 34.33 21.97
C VAL A 33 -16.13 33.58 22.46
N TRP A 34 -16.98 34.23 23.25
CA TRP A 34 -18.21 33.64 23.83
C TRP A 34 -19.48 34.00 23.04
N LYS A 35 -19.39 34.93 22.08
CA LYS A 35 -20.47 35.22 21.12
C LYS A 35 -20.02 34.90 19.71
N THR A 36 -20.72 34.00 19.04
CA THR A 36 -20.52 33.75 17.60
C THR A 36 -21.25 34.83 16.79
N ALA A 37 -20.59 35.39 15.78
CA ALA A 37 -21.25 36.31 14.86
C ALA A 37 -22.15 35.52 13.91
N GLN A 38 -23.45 35.80 13.93
CA GLN A 38 -24.38 35.23 12.95
C GLN A 38 -24.08 35.83 11.57
N THR A 39 -23.30 35.11 10.77
CA THR A 39 -22.89 35.53 9.41
C THR A 39 -24.04 35.45 8.41
N THR A 40 -25.05 34.60 8.66
CA THR A 40 -26.17 34.38 7.75
C THR A 40 -27.50 34.65 8.44
N ARG A 41 -28.35 35.49 7.83
CA ARG A 41 -29.73 35.70 8.30
C ARG A 41 -30.54 34.40 8.16
N HIS A 42 -31.45 34.14 9.08
CA HIS A 42 -32.38 33.00 8.99
C HIS A 42 -33.22 33.02 7.70
N THR A 43 -33.44 34.19 7.12
CA THR A 43 -34.15 34.39 5.85
C THR A 43 -33.30 34.14 4.60
N ALA A 44 -31.99 33.91 4.74
CA ALA A 44 -31.10 33.52 3.62
C ALA A 44 -31.31 32.06 3.19
N MET A 45 -32.30 31.35 3.75
CA MET A 45 -32.70 30.03 3.28
C MET A 45 -33.20 30.12 1.84
N LYS A 46 -32.62 29.29 0.97
CA LYS A 46 -33.04 29.19 -0.44
C LYS A 46 -34.54 28.86 -0.51
N PRO A 47 -35.31 29.51 -1.40
CA PRO A 47 -36.75 29.28 -1.51
C PRO A 47 -37.02 27.83 -1.90
N LYS A 48 -38.19 27.32 -1.51
CA LYS A 48 -38.61 25.92 -1.76
C LYS A 48 -38.62 25.58 -3.26
N SER A 49 -38.85 26.57 -4.12
CA SER A 49 -38.81 26.45 -5.58
C SER A 49 -37.42 26.13 -6.15
N LEU A 50 -36.34 26.48 -5.44
CA LEU A 50 -34.97 26.15 -5.83
C LEU A 50 -34.54 24.74 -5.41
N ARG A 51 -35.39 24.01 -4.65
CA ARG A 51 -35.08 22.62 -4.27
C ARG A 51 -35.27 21.72 -5.48
N GLN A 52 -34.34 20.80 -5.67
CA GLN A 52 -34.47 19.77 -6.70
C GLN A 52 -35.75 18.95 -6.44
N GLY A 53 -36.53 18.68 -7.48
CA GLY A 53 -37.71 17.82 -7.39
C GLY A 53 -37.35 16.39 -7.00
N TRP A 54 -38.36 15.61 -6.61
CA TRP A 54 -38.18 14.24 -6.10
C TRP A 54 -37.43 13.31 -7.07
N SER A 55 -37.75 13.37 -8.38
CA SER A 55 -37.05 12.56 -9.41
C SER A 55 -35.54 12.81 -9.41
N LYS A 56 -35.15 14.09 -9.45
CA LYS A 56 -33.73 14.49 -9.46
C LYS A 56 -33.01 14.07 -8.19
N GLN A 57 -33.69 14.08 -7.04
CA GLN A 57 -33.12 13.59 -5.79
C GLN A 57 -32.92 12.07 -5.79
N LEU A 58 -33.86 11.32 -6.39
CA LEU A 58 -33.73 9.87 -6.55
C LEU A 58 -32.57 9.52 -7.49
N GLU A 59 -32.44 10.23 -8.61
CA GLU A 59 -31.31 10.08 -9.54
C GLU A 59 -29.97 10.37 -8.86
N ALA A 60 -29.87 11.50 -8.14
CA ALA A 60 -28.67 11.84 -7.38
C ALA A 60 -28.34 10.79 -6.30
N ARG A 61 -29.37 10.23 -5.64
CA ARG A 61 -29.17 9.15 -4.67
C ARG A 61 -28.65 7.88 -5.34
N LYS A 62 -29.21 7.49 -6.50
CA LYS A 62 -28.73 6.33 -7.28
C LYS A 62 -27.28 6.52 -7.71
N GLN A 63 -26.94 7.68 -8.28
CA GLN A 63 -25.57 8.01 -8.68
C GLN A 63 -24.60 7.94 -7.50
N ARG A 64 -24.98 8.50 -6.34
CA ARG A 64 -24.18 8.41 -5.12
C ARG A 64 -23.95 6.96 -4.67
N GLN A 65 -24.98 6.11 -4.73
CA GLN A 65 -24.85 4.70 -4.36
C GLN A 65 -23.87 3.96 -5.29
N ILE A 66 -23.93 4.22 -6.60
CA ILE A 66 -23.00 3.63 -7.58
C ILE A 66 -21.55 4.04 -7.26
N VAL A 67 -21.30 5.33 -7.01
CA VAL A 67 -19.96 5.83 -6.67
C VAL A 67 -19.44 5.20 -5.38
N LEU A 68 -20.30 5.06 -4.37
CA LEU A 68 -19.94 4.43 -3.11
C LEU A 68 -19.62 2.94 -3.30
N ALA A 69 -20.40 2.21 -4.08
CA ALA A 69 -20.14 0.80 -4.39
C ALA A 69 -18.76 0.64 -5.04
N ILE A 70 -18.47 1.42 -6.09
CA ILE A 70 -17.17 1.40 -6.76
C ILE A 70 -16.03 1.75 -5.79
N GLN A 71 -16.23 2.77 -4.94
CA GLN A 71 -15.24 3.14 -3.93
C GLN A 71 -14.98 2.00 -2.93
N THR A 72 -16.03 1.30 -2.51
CA THR A 72 -15.88 0.15 -1.60
C THR A 72 -15.14 -1.00 -2.25
N GLU A 73 -15.44 -1.32 -3.52
CA GLU A 73 -14.75 -2.37 -4.28
C GLU A 73 -13.26 -2.07 -4.45
N LEU A 74 -12.88 -0.82 -4.74
CA LEU A 74 -11.47 -0.44 -4.83
C LEU A 74 -10.75 -0.56 -3.48
N ARG A 75 -11.41 -0.18 -2.38
CA ARG A 75 -10.86 -0.30 -1.03
C ARG A 75 -10.70 -1.76 -0.61
N THR A 76 -11.69 -2.61 -0.88
CA THR A 76 -11.61 -4.05 -0.55
C THR A 76 -10.54 -4.73 -1.39
N ALA A 77 -10.44 -4.45 -2.69
CA ALA A 77 -9.41 -5.02 -3.56
C ALA A 77 -7.99 -4.62 -3.11
N THR A 78 -7.78 -3.36 -2.75
CA THR A 78 -6.47 -2.89 -2.25
C THR A 78 -6.14 -3.46 -0.86
N ALA A 79 -7.12 -3.59 0.03
CA ALA A 79 -6.94 -4.21 1.33
C ALA A 79 -6.61 -5.71 1.21
N ALA A 80 -7.31 -6.44 0.33
CA ALA A 80 -7.07 -7.86 0.08
C ALA A 80 -5.65 -8.11 -0.45
N LYS A 81 -5.17 -7.30 -1.41
CA LYS A 81 -3.79 -7.38 -1.93
C LYS A 81 -2.75 -7.17 -0.83
N LYS A 82 -2.96 -6.17 0.03
CA LYS A 82 -2.07 -5.91 1.18
C LYS A 82 -2.07 -7.06 2.16
N GLN A 83 -3.23 -7.65 2.44
CA GLN A 83 -3.38 -8.76 3.37
C GLN A 83 -2.68 -10.02 2.83
N GLN A 84 -2.90 -10.38 1.56
CA GLN A 84 -2.20 -11.49 0.91
C GLN A 84 -0.68 -11.34 0.96
N LYS A 85 -0.15 -10.14 0.73
CA LYS A 85 1.29 -9.87 0.84
C LYS A 85 1.80 -10.10 2.27
N LYS A 86 1.07 -9.61 3.28
CA LYS A 86 1.41 -9.82 4.70
C LYS A 86 1.38 -11.30 5.08
N ASP A 87 0.37 -12.02 4.62
CA ASP A 87 0.21 -13.44 4.92
C ASP A 87 1.31 -14.27 4.24
N ALA A 88 1.68 -13.94 3.00
CA ALA A 88 2.80 -14.56 2.30
C ALA A 88 4.14 -14.29 3.00
N GLU A 89 4.36 -13.06 3.48
CA GLU A 89 5.56 -12.71 4.23
C GLU A 89 5.62 -13.43 5.58
N ARG A 90 4.48 -13.51 6.29
CA ARG A 90 4.37 -14.28 7.54
C ARG A 90 4.65 -15.76 7.31
N ALA A 91 4.10 -16.36 6.25
CA ALA A 91 4.36 -17.75 5.90
C ALA A 91 5.85 -17.98 5.59
N ARG A 92 6.50 -17.07 4.85
CA ARG A 92 7.93 -17.14 4.57
C ARG A 92 8.77 -17.02 5.84
N GLN A 93 8.40 -16.13 6.76
CA GLN A 93 9.07 -15.99 8.05
C GLN A 93 8.92 -17.25 8.89
N GLU A 94 7.73 -17.86 8.91
CA GLU A 94 7.51 -19.11 9.65
C GLU A 94 8.34 -20.26 9.07
N GLN A 95 8.35 -20.40 7.74
CA GLN A 95 9.23 -21.37 7.06
C GLN A 95 10.70 -21.13 7.40
N LYS A 96 11.14 -19.86 7.48
CA LYS A 96 12.51 -19.53 7.88
C LYS A 96 12.78 -19.94 9.33
N ARG A 97 11.88 -19.65 10.26
CA ARG A 97 11.99 -20.04 11.69
C ARG A 97 12.01 -21.55 11.87
N GLU A 98 11.18 -22.28 11.13
CA GLU A 98 11.20 -23.74 11.15
C GLU A 98 12.52 -24.29 10.58
N ASN A 99 13.05 -23.68 9.52
CA ASN A 99 14.34 -24.07 8.97
C ASN A 99 15.51 -23.72 9.90
N GLU A 100 15.44 -22.60 10.61
CA GLU A 100 16.39 -22.20 11.65
C GLU A 100 16.37 -23.22 12.81
N LYS A 101 15.18 -23.56 13.33
CA LYS A 101 15.03 -24.63 14.35
C LYS A 101 15.59 -25.98 13.86
N LYS A 102 15.32 -26.36 12.61
CA LYS A 102 15.87 -27.59 12.00
C LYS A 102 17.39 -27.51 11.84
N GLY A 103 17.93 -26.34 11.51
CA GLY A 103 19.38 -26.09 11.38
C GLY A 103 20.10 -26.01 12.72
N GLU A 104 19.44 -25.54 13.78
CA GLU A 104 19.95 -25.57 15.15
C GLU A 104 20.07 -27.02 15.65
N VAL A 105 19.09 -27.86 15.31
CA VAL A 105 19.13 -29.30 15.61
C VAL A 105 20.16 -30.02 14.73
N VAL A 106 20.27 -29.66 13.44
CA VAL A 106 21.19 -30.27 12.48
C VAL A 106 22.48 -29.44 12.38
N GLN A 107 23.46 -29.77 13.22
CA GLN A 107 24.78 -29.16 13.15
C GLN A 107 25.47 -29.44 11.81
N THR A 108 25.79 -28.38 11.05
CA THR A 108 26.53 -28.50 9.79
C THR A 108 28.01 -28.74 10.07
N VAL A 109 28.52 -29.93 9.74
CA VAL A 109 29.95 -30.28 9.89
C VAL A 109 30.67 -30.10 8.55
N SER A 110 31.77 -29.33 8.54
CA SER A 110 32.57 -29.13 7.31
C SER A 110 33.25 -30.42 6.85
N ALA A 111 33.46 -30.57 5.54
CA ALA A 111 34.07 -31.77 4.96
C ALA A 111 35.50 -32.04 5.50
N SER A 112 36.26 -30.97 5.76
CA SER A 112 37.59 -31.05 6.38
C SER A 112 37.52 -31.57 7.82
N LYS A 113 36.45 -31.25 8.56
CA LYS A 113 36.24 -31.71 9.92
C LYS A 113 35.80 -33.17 9.95
N VAL A 114 34.89 -33.60 9.07
CA VAL A 114 34.50 -35.02 8.91
C VAL A 114 35.72 -35.90 8.63
N LYS A 115 36.63 -35.46 7.74
CA LYS A 115 37.87 -36.20 7.43
C LYS A 115 38.82 -36.36 8.62
N ARG A 116 38.76 -35.46 9.61
CA ARG A 116 39.64 -35.45 10.79
C ARG A 116 39.02 -36.12 12.03
N MET A 117 37.74 -36.51 11.97
CA MET A 117 37.03 -37.12 13.10
C MET A 117 37.34 -38.61 13.26
N LYS A 118 37.21 -39.11 14.50
CA LYS A 118 37.45 -40.53 14.82
C LYS A 118 36.29 -41.40 14.31
N LYS A 119 36.57 -42.65 13.90
CA LYS A 119 35.60 -43.61 13.34
C LYS A 119 34.29 -43.75 14.15
N ASN A 120 34.37 -43.66 15.48
CA ASN A 120 33.19 -43.79 16.34
C ASN A 120 32.28 -42.55 16.31
N GLN A 121 32.83 -41.35 16.09
CA GLN A 121 32.04 -40.11 15.97
C GLN A 121 31.32 -40.02 14.62
N LEU A 122 31.91 -40.60 13.58
CA LEU A 122 31.32 -40.67 12.23
C LEU A 122 30.04 -41.51 12.18
N ARG A 123 29.85 -42.46 13.11
CA ARG A 123 28.64 -43.32 13.16
C ARG A 123 27.36 -42.54 13.47
N ASN A 124 27.49 -41.43 14.18
CA ASN A 124 26.36 -40.60 14.60
C ASN A 124 26.03 -39.47 13.60
N ILE A 125 26.89 -39.27 12.59
CA ILE A 125 26.68 -38.24 11.56
C ILE A 125 25.89 -38.86 10.40
N ARG A 126 24.68 -38.34 10.16
CA ARG A 126 23.85 -38.71 9.01
C ARG A 126 23.96 -37.63 7.94
N LYS A 127 24.16 -38.03 6.68
CA LYS A 127 24.11 -37.10 5.54
C LYS A 127 22.67 -36.76 5.19
N VAL A 128 22.34 -35.47 5.19
CA VAL A 128 21.00 -34.95 4.88
C VAL A 128 21.12 -34.06 3.63
N GLY A 129 20.76 -34.60 2.46
CA GLY A 129 20.71 -33.89 1.17
C GLY A 129 22.00 -33.87 0.34
N SER A 130 22.03 -34.64 -0.76
CA SER A 130 22.92 -34.42 -1.93
C SER A 130 22.47 -35.20 -3.17
N ASP A 131 21.86 -36.38 -2.99
CA ASP A 131 21.73 -37.34 -4.09
C ASP A 131 20.35 -37.30 -4.79
N LYS A 132 19.37 -36.59 -4.25
CA LYS A 132 17.99 -36.53 -4.81
C LYS A 132 17.76 -35.40 -5.82
N GLU A 133 18.59 -34.35 -5.83
CA GLU A 133 18.39 -33.20 -6.73
C GLU A 133 19.07 -33.40 -8.09
N ALA A 134 20.18 -34.15 -8.15
CA ALA A 134 20.88 -34.47 -9.40
C ALA A 134 20.11 -35.45 -10.32
N ALA A 135 19.24 -36.30 -9.75
CA ALA A 135 18.46 -37.27 -10.52
C ALA A 135 17.23 -36.66 -11.23
N ALA A 136 16.73 -35.50 -10.77
CA ALA A 136 15.53 -34.87 -11.32
C ALA A 136 15.83 -33.93 -12.52
N ALA A 137 17.08 -33.49 -12.69
CA ALA A 137 17.46 -32.54 -13.76
C ALA A 137 17.90 -33.19 -15.09
N GLY A 138 17.95 -34.52 -15.18
CA GLY A 138 18.47 -35.26 -16.34
C GLY A 138 17.45 -35.69 -17.41
N GLY A 139 16.26 -35.10 -17.43
CA GLY A 139 15.09 -35.66 -18.11
C GLY A 139 14.49 -34.91 -19.30
N VAL A 140 15.15 -33.91 -19.91
CA VAL A 140 14.69 -33.34 -21.20
C VAL A 140 15.91 -32.97 -22.05
N GLY A 141 16.32 -33.88 -22.92
CA GLY A 141 17.43 -33.69 -23.85
C GLY A 141 17.28 -34.60 -25.06
N GLY A 142 16.16 -34.47 -25.77
CA GLY A 142 15.88 -35.19 -27.00
C GLY A 142 16.95 -34.90 -28.05
N LYS A 143 17.76 -35.91 -28.37
CA LYS A 143 18.80 -35.89 -29.40
C LYS A 143 18.20 -35.56 -30.78
N GLY A 144 18.42 -34.35 -31.27
CA GLY A 144 18.34 -34.04 -32.70
C GLY A 144 19.48 -34.76 -33.43
N LYS A 145 19.16 -35.85 -34.12
CA LYS A 145 20.09 -36.59 -34.96
C LYS A 145 20.65 -35.68 -36.05
N LYS A 146 21.98 -35.63 -36.16
CA LYS A 146 22.68 -35.17 -37.36
C LYS A 146 22.63 -36.23 -38.47
N ALA A 147 22.86 -35.74 -39.69
CA ALA A 147 23.08 -36.42 -40.98
C ALA A 147 21.83 -36.49 -41.86
N ARG A 148 21.88 -36.14 -43.16
CA ARG A 148 22.95 -36.34 -44.15
C ARG A 148 22.87 -35.32 -45.30
N LYS A 149 24.05 -35.07 -45.88
CA LYS A 149 24.44 -34.79 -47.28
C LYS A 149 23.54 -33.87 -48.13
#